data_AF-A0A934E3H8-F1
#
_entry.id   AF-A0A934E3H8-F1
#
_cell.length_a   1.000
_cell.length_b   1.000
_cell.length_c   1.000
_cell.angle_alpha   90.00
_cell.angle_beta   90.00
_cell.angle_gamma   90.00
#
_symmetry.space_group_name_H-M   'P 1'
#
loop_
_entity.id
_entity.type
_entity.pdbx_description
1 polymer ?
#
loop_
_entity_poly.entity_id
_entity_poly.type
_entity_poly.pdbx_seq_one_letter_code
_entity_poly.pdbx_strand_id
1 'polypeptide(L)'
;MLQRTPLFLAILALGGCTAIQIPPDRLARNEASIRGAEEVGAMGDPAARLHLQLAKDQTVAAQRLAGNGDNRALLVLARAESDAELALAMAREASVHADALRAAEDLKALQERGAR
;
A
#
# COMPACT_ATOMS: atom_id res chain seq x y z
N MET A 1 -65.92 21.49 -13.74
CA MET A 1 -65.10 22.03 -14.85
C MET A 1 -63.68 22.17 -14.32
N LEU A 2 -62.85 21.12 -14.30
CA LEU A 2 -62.18 20.43 -15.41
C LEU A 2 -61.17 21.32 -16.15
N GLN A 3 -59.88 21.16 -15.82
CA GLN A 3 -58.72 20.99 -16.74
C GLN A 3 -57.43 21.11 -15.91
N ARG A 4 -56.71 20.03 -15.54
CA ARG A 4 -55.87 19.12 -16.36
C ARG A 4 -54.74 19.85 -17.10
N THR A 5 -53.50 19.68 -16.64
CA THR A 5 -52.24 19.34 -17.38
C THR A 5 -51.00 19.82 -16.58
N PRO A 6 -49.78 19.28 -16.78
CA PRO A 6 -49.36 18.02 -16.17
C PRO A 6 -48.06 18.14 -15.35
N LEU A 7 -47.92 17.16 -14.45
CA LEU A 7 -46.70 16.69 -13.80
C LEU A 7 -45.57 16.47 -14.84
N PHE A 8 -44.70 17.47 -15.05
CA PHE A 8 -43.39 17.27 -15.68
C PHE A 8 -42.32 17.16 -14.59
N LEU A 9 -42.34 16.01 -13.89
CA LEU A 9 -41.21 15.59 -13.08
C LEU A 9 -40.15 15.07 -14.06
N ALA A 10 -39.24 15.94 -14.48
CA ALA A 10 -38.09 15.59 -15.29
C ALA A 10 -37.19 14.65 -14.47
N ILE A 11 -37.33 13.34 -14.69
CA ILE A 11 -36.45 12.32 -14.15
C ILE A 11 -35.08 12.52 -14.83
N LEU A 12 -34.15 13.16 -14.11
CA LEU A 12 -32.73 13.06 -14.40
C LEU A 12 -32.32 11.60 -14.16
N ALA A 13 -32.45 10.76 -15.19
CA ALA A 13 -31.72 9.52 -15.27
C ALA A 13 -30.26 9.84 -15.60
N LEU A 14 -29.53 10.36 -14.62
CA LEU A 14 -28.08 10.32 -14.62
C LEU A 14 -27.70 8.84 -14.48
N GLY A 15 -27.38 8.20 -15.61
CA GLY A 15 -26.67 6.92 -15.62
C GLY A 15 -25.29 7.11 -15.00
N GLY A 16 -25.22 7.07 -13.68
CA GLY A 16 -23.96 7.11 -12.95
C GLY A 16 -23.34 5.72 -12.96
N CYS A 17 -22.17 5.57 -13.59
CA CYS A 17 -21.24 4.53 -13.16
C CYS A 17 -21.05 4.70 -11.65
N THR A 18 -21.53 3.75 -10.86
CA THR A 18 -21.38 3.78 -9.41
C THR A 18 -19.91 3.51 -9.11
N ALA A 19 -19.12 4.57 -8.94
CA ALA A 19 -17.74 4.43 -8.48
C ALA A 19 -17.71 3.61 -7.19
N ILE A 20 -16.75 2.71 -7.08
CA ILE A 20 -16.57 1.92 -5.86
C ILE A 20 -15.80 2.75 -4.86
N GLN A 21 -16.32 2.84 -3.66
CA GLN A 21 -15.63 3.52 -2.57
C GLN A 21 -14.63 2.55 -1.94
N ILE A 22 -13.35 2.86 -2.08
CA ILE A 22 -12.30 2.25 -1.27
C ILE A 22 -12.46 2.79 0.16
N PRO A 23 -12.51 1.92 1.19
CA PRO A 23 -12.51 2.38 2.58
C PRO A 23 -11.26 3.23 2.86
N PRO A 24 -11.40 4.48 3.35
CA PRO A 24 -10.28 5.40 3.50
C PRO A 24 -9.24 4.89 4.49
N ASP A 25 -9.68 4.13 5.51
CA ASP A 25 -8.82 3.49 6.48
C ASP A 25 -7.93 2.40 5.86
N ARG A 26 -8.45 1.63 4.88
CA ARG A 26 -7.63 0.65 4.13
C ARG A 26 -6.59 1.34 3.26
N LEU A 27 -6.99 2.39 2.55
CA LEU A 27 -6.06 3.13 1.71
C LEU A 27 -4.93 3.75 2.55
N ALA A 28 -5.28 4.37 3.68
CA ALA A 28 -4.32 4.95 4.60
C ALA A 28 -3.36 3.91 5.20
N ARG A 29 -3.84 2.70 5.55
CA ARG A 29 -2.99 1.59 6.03
C ARG A 29 -1.99 1.16 4.96
N ASN A 30 -2.47 0.90 3.74
CA ASN A 30 -1.61 0.53 2.63
C ASN A 30 -0.54 1.60 2.33
N GLU A 31 -0.92 2.89 2.31
CA GLU A 31 0.03 3.99 2.13
C GLU A 31 1.04 4.10 3.28
N ALA A 32 0.63 3.80 4.52
CA ALA A 32 1.53 3.74 5.66
C ALA A 32 2.54 2.60 5.54
N SER A 33 2.13 1.42 5.08
CA SER A 33 3.03 0.29 4.83
C SER A 33 4.03 0.61 3.71
N ILE A 34 3.60 1.25 2.62
CA ILE A 34 4.48 1.72 1.54
C ILE A 34 5.54 2.68 2.09
N ARG A 35 5.13 3.72 2.83
CA ARG A 35 6.07 4.68 3.43
C ARG A 35 7.03 4.00 4.42
N GLY A 36 6.51 3.12 5.28
CA GLY A 36 7.34 2.38 6.23
C GLY A 36 8.40 1.54 5.53
N ALA A 37 8.05 0.88 4.41
CA ALA A 37 9.02 0.11 3.62
C ALA A 37 10.10 1.02 3.02
N GLU A 38 9.74 2.19 2.50
CA GLU A 38 10.70 3.19 2.00
C GLU A 38 11.65 3.67 3.10
N GLU A 39 11.10 4.05 4.26
CA GLU A 39 11.84 4.59 5.40
C GLU A 39 12.84 3.59 5.99
N VAL A 40 12.47 2.30 6.03
CA VAL A 40 13.36 1.23 6.55
C VAL A 40 14.37 0.76 5.50
N GLY A 41 14.28 1.26 4.26
CA GLY A 41 15.29 1.02 3.24
C GLY A 41 15.00 -0.16 2.32
N ALA A 42 13.73 -0.49 2.04
CA ALA A 42 13.33 -1.51 1.07
C ALA A 42 13.96 -1.31 -0.32
N MET A 43 14.33 -0.07 -0.68
CA MET A 43 15.05 0.23 -1.92
C MET A 43 16.44 -0.43 -1.97
N GLY A 44 17.07 -0.75 -0.84
CA GLY A 44 18.38 -1.40 -0.74
C GLY A 44 18.33 -2.91 -0.97
N ASP A 45 17.20 -3.55 -0.69
CA ASP A 45 17.01 -5.00 -0.86
C ASP A 45 16.26 -5.29 -2.19
N PRO A 46 16.80 -6.11 -3.11
CA PRO A 46 16.15 -6.37 -4.40
C PRO A 46 14.75 -6.98 -4.31
N ALA A 47 14.49 -7.85 -3.33
CA ALA A 47 13.19 -8.51 -3.16
C ALA A 47 12.18 -7.54 -2.53
N ALA A 48 12.57 -6.81 -1.49
CA ALA A 48 11.75 -5.78 -0.88
C ALA A 48 11.39 -4.67 -1.90
N ARG A 49 12.35 -4.26 -2.74
CA ARG A 49 12.14 -3.27 -3.80
C ARG A 49 11.08 -3.73 -4.81
N LEU A 50 11.10 -5.01 -5.19
CA LEU A 50 10.10 -5.57 -6.11
C LEU A 50 8.69 -5.46 -5.51
N HIS A 51 8.51 -5.91 -4.27
CA HIS A 51 7.21 -5.86 -3.60
C HIS A 51 6.76 -4.42 -3.33
N LEU A 52 7.67 -3.51 -2.99
CA LEU A 52 7.37 -2.08 -2.85
C LEU A 52 6.85 -1.50 -4.17
N GLN A 53 7.47 -1.83 -5.30
CA GLN A 53 7.04 -1.38 -6.62
C GLN A 53 5.67 -1.95 -6.97
N LEU A 54 5.45 -3.25 -6.74
CA LEU A 54 4.15 -3.90 -6.95
C LEU A 54 3.05 -3.24 -6.13
N ALA A 55 3.30 -2.96 -4.85
CA ALA A 55 2.35 -2.29 -3.98
C ALA A 55 1.94 -0.91 -4.52
N LYS A 56 2.91 -0.09 -4.95
CA LYS A 56 2.65 1.22 -5.56
C LYS A 56 1.81 1.11 -6.83
N ASP A 57 2.21 0.25 -7.75
CA ASP A 57 1.55 0.07 -9.04
C ASP A 57 0.11 -0.45 -8.86
N GLN A 58 -0.08 -1.40 -7.95
CA GLN A 58 -1.39 -1.96 -7.63
C GLN A 58 -2.28 -0.95 -6.89
N THR A 59 -1.72 -0.09 -6.04
CA THR A 59 -2.47 0.99 -5.38
C THR A 59 -3.07 1.97 -6.40
N VAL A 60 -2.27 2.36 -7.40
CA VAL A 60 -2.73 3.19 -8.52
C VAL A 60 -3.79 2.46 -9.34
N ALA A 61 -3.57 1.17 -9.63
CA ALA A 61 -4.53 0.35 -10.36
C ALA A 61 -5.86 0.21 -9.60
N ALA A 62 -5.83 0.00 -8.28
CA ALA A 62 -7.02 -0.11 -7.43
C ALA A 62 -7.84 1.19 -7.45
N GLN A 63 -7.20 2.35 -7.32
CA GLN A 63 -7.88 3.65 -7.40
C GLN A 63 -8.54 3.88 -8.77
N ARG A 64 -7.87 3.49 -9.86
CA ARG A 64 -8.45 3.56 -11.21
C ARG A 64 -9.65 2.63 -11.37
N LEU A 65 -9.55 1.39 -10.88
CA LEU A 65 -10.67 0.43 -10.91
C LEU A 65 -11.86 0.96 -10.10
N ALA A 66 -11.59 1.56 -8.93
CA ALA A 66 -12.61 2.18 -8.09
C ALA A 66 -13.34 3.31 -8.82
N GLY A 67 -12.59 4.22 -9.47
CA GLY A 67 -13.17 5.30 -10.28
C GLY A 67 -14.01 4.81 -11.46
N ASN A 68 -13.69 3.63 -12.01
CA ASN A 68 -14.43 3.00 -13.10
C ASN A 68 -15.64 2.17 -12.63
N GLY A 69 -15.86 2.04 -11.32
CA GLY A 69 -16.91 1.18 -10.77
C GLY A 69 -16.61 -0.32 -10.82
N ASP A 70 -15.34 -0.73 -11.00
CA ASP A 70 -14.95 -2.13 -11.07
C ASP A 70 -14.71 -2.73 -9.66
N ASN A 71 -15.53 -3.73 -9.31
CA ASN A 71 -15.51 -4.47 -8.04
C ASN A 71 -14.15 -5.06 -7.67
N ARG A 72 -13.26 -5.25 -8.65
CA ARG A 72 -11.90 -5.73 -8.42
C ARG A 72 -11.02 -4.72 -7.69
N ALA A 73 -11.41 -3.45 -7.59
CA ALA A 73 -10.65 -2.41 -6.89
C ALA A 73 -10.21 -2.83 -5.48
N LEU A 74 -11.14 -3.39 -4.69
CA LEU A 74 -10.86 -3.81 -3.32
C LEU A 74 -9.91 -5.00 -3.23
N LEU A 75 -10.00 -5.92 -4.20
CA LEU A 75 -9.09 -7.07 -4.27
C LEU A 75 -7.68 -6.64 -4.66
N VAL A 76 -7.56 -5.70 -5.61
CA VAL A 76 -6.26 -5.17 -6.03
C VAL A 76 -5.62 -4.37 -4.90
N LEU A 77 -6.40 -3.59 -4.14
CA LEU A 77 -5.88 -2.89 -2.96
C LEU A 77 -5.41 -3.85 -1.86
N ALA A 78 -6.15 -4.94 -1.61
CA ALA A 78 -5.74 -5.95 -0.63
C ALA A 78 -4.42 -6.64 -1.03
N ARG A 79 -4.20 -6.85 -2.33
CA ARG A 79 -2.91 -7.33 -2.82
C ARG A 79 -1.80 -6.30 -2.61
N ALA A 80 -2.08 -5.02 -2.88
CA ALA A 80 -1.12 -3.94 -2.67
C ALA A 80 -0.69 -3.85 -1.21
N GLU A 81 -1.64 -3.98 -0.28
CA GLU A 81 -1.41 -3.99 1.17
C GLU A 81 -0.48 -5.15 1.57
N SER A 82 -0.74 -6.35 1.06
CA SER A 82 0.11 -7.52 1.30
C SER A 82 1.53 -7.37 0.73
N ASP A 83 1.66 -6.80 -0.48
CA ASP A 83 2.98 -6.53 -1.08
C ASP A 83 3.74 -5.46 -0.29
N ALA A 84 3.06 -4.41 0.19
CA ALA A 84 3.66 -3.36 1.01
C ALA A 84 4.16 -3.89 2.36
N GLU A 85 3.34 -4.71 3.04
CA GLU A 85 3.71 -5.37 4.29
C GLU A 85 4.90 -6.33 4.13
N LEU A 86 4.93 -7.08 3.01
CA LEU A 86 6.04 -7.97 2.70
C LEU A 86 7.33 -7.19 2.45
N ALA A 87 7.26 -6.10 1.67
CA ALA A 87 8.40 -5.23 1.45
C ALA A 87 8.95 -4.63 2.76
N LEU A 88 8.05 -4.20 3.66
CA LEU A 88 8.41 -3.70 4.98
C LEU A 88 9.09 -4.78 5.83
N ALA A 89 8.56 -6.00 5.85
CA ALA A 89 9.12 -7.11 6.60
C ALA A 89 10.53 -7.48 6.10
N MET A 90 10.71 -7.59 4.77
CA MET A 90 12.01 -7.86 4.15
C MET A 90 13.04 -6.76 4.46
N ALA A 91 12.63 -5.48 4.36
CA ALA A 91 13.51 -4.36 4.69
C ALA A 91 13.95 -4.38 6.16
N ARG A 92 13.01 -4.69 7.07
CA ARG A 92 13.30 -4.84 8.50
C ARG A 92 14.27 -6.00 8.74
N GLU A 93 14.02 -7.15 8.14
CA GLU A 93 14.90 -8.32 8.23
C GLU A 93 16.33 -7.98 7.80
N ALA A 94 16.49 -7.34 6.63
CA ALA A 94 17.78 -6.91 6.13
C ALA A 94 18.48 -5.93 7.09
N SER A 95 17.75 -4.95 7.64
CA SER A 95 18.30 -3.99 8.61
C SER A 95 18.78 -4.66 9.89
N VAL A 96 17.96 -5.55 10.46
CA VAL A 96 18.27 -6.29 11.70
C VAL A 96 19.45 -7.22 11.48
N HIS A 97 19.53 -7.88 10.33
CA HIS A 97 20.66 -8.73 9.98
C HIS A 97 21.97 -7.93 9.90
N ALA A 98 21.94 -6.76 9.25
CA ALA A 98 23.10 -5.89 9.15
C ALA A 98 23.54 -5.33 10.52
N ASP A 99 22.59 -4.98 11.39
CA ASP A 99 22.88 -4.55 12.76
C ASP A 99 23.49 -5.67 13.60
N ALA A 100 22.99 -6.91 13.47
CA ALA A 100 23.53 -8.07 14.18
C ALA A 100 24.97 -8.39 13.77
N LEU A 101 25.28 -8.30 12.47
CA LEU A 101 26.66 -8.48 11.97
C LEU A 101 27.60 -7.42 12.54
N ARG A 102 27.19 -6.15 12.52
CA ARG A 102 27.98 -5.04 13.10
C ARG A 102 28.23 -5.24 14.59
N ALA A 103 27.21 -5.62 15.35
CA ALA A 103 27.35 -5.88 16.78
C ALA A 103 28.31 -7.05 17.07
N ALA A 104 28.32 -8.10 16.24
CA ALA A 104 29.25 -9.21 16.38
C ALA A 104 30.71 -8.80 16.08
N GLU A 105 30.92 -7.95 15.07
CA GLU A 105 32.23 -7.38 14.75
C GLU A 105 32.75 -6.47 15.86
N ASP A 106 31.89 -5.60 16.41
CA ASP A 106 32.22 -4.73 17.53
C ASP A 106 32.61 -5.52 18.77
N LEU A 107 31.86 -6.58 19.11
CA LEU A 107 32.18 -7.46 20.24
C LEU A 107 33.56 -8.12 20.07
N LYS A 108 33.87 -8.60 18.87
CA LYS A 108 35.18 -9.20 18.56
C LYS A 108 36.30 -8.18 18.72
N ALA A 109 36.13 -6.96 18.20
CA ALA A 109 37.11 -5.89 18.33
C ALA A 109 37.36 -5.50 19.80
N LEU A 110 36.32 -5.50 20.65
CA LEU A 110 36.46 -5.26 22.09
C LEU A 110 37.24 -6.37 22.79
N GLN A 111 36.98 -7.64 22.45
CA GLN A 111 37.72 -8.78 22.99
C GLN A 111 39.21 -8.73 22.62
N GLU A 112 39.54 -8.39 21.38
CA GLU A 112 40.94 -8.25 20.93
C GLU A 112 41.69 -7.08 21.59
N ARG A 113 40.97 -6.01 21.96
CA ARG A 113 41.54 -4.87 22.70
C ARG A 113 41.75 -5.19 24.18
N GLY A 114 40.81 -5.91 24.81
CA GLY A 114 40.91 -6.29 26.22
C GLY A 114 41.89 -7.43 26.50
N ALA A 115 42.30 -8.19 25.47
CA ALA A 115 43.30 -9.24 25.57
C ALA A 115 44.76 -8.75 25.42
N ARG A 116 44.98 -7.43 25.25
CA ARG A 116 46.30 -6.78 25.23
C ARG A 116 46.52 -5.98 26.50
#